data_AF-A0A2D6E2S4-F1
#
_entry.id   AF-A0A2D6E2S4-F1
#
_cell.length_a   1.000
_cell.length_b   1.000
_cell.length_c   1.000
_cell.angle_alpha   90.00
_cell.angle_beta   90.00
_cell.angle_gamma   90.00
#
_symmetry.space_group_name_H-M   'P 1'
#
loop_
_entity.id
_entity.type
_entity.pdbx_description
1 polymer ?
#
loop_
_entity_poly.entity_id
_entity_poly.type
_entity_poly.pdbx_seq_one_letter_code
_entity_poly.pdbx_strand_id
1 'polypeptide(L)'
;MATERQRVANRRSKSRIRRLLSELRYYRELHKETQELFLEYDIELNSVLDDITSIVVPVSDTPAGSDETQIVLSDNEPPTTDPEFAHKNQANDDSVESSKEPKSAENLAPQWMKALFKKIAIETHPDKLQNREDLSDFEKREREILYKKASSAIETVNKMILLETAYVLEIFPSLSMKEQREIVDEALLLEKNKIASYHKLVSWLWGENAGNTELRCKLLIYVRSQIGLPQVDKDVILKYIEAFENDDDLAEFKNQYVKQKVNKKLYRKIGEHPAPSFTKSRK
;
A
#
# COMPACT_ATOMS: atom_id res chain seq x y z
N MET A 1 -33.70 -28.19 25.83
CA MET A 1 -34.31 -27.39 24.73
C MET A 1 -33.96 -25.92 24.94
N ALA A 2 -33.35 -25.25 23.96
CA ALA A 2 -33.05 -23.82 24.07
C ALA A 2 -34.36 -23.00 24.09
N THR A 3 -34.45 -22.01 24.97
CA THR A 3 -35.64 -21.14 25.05
C THR A 3 -35.76 -20.26 23.81
N GLU A 4 -36.97 -19.84 23.44
CA GLU A 4 -37.18 -18.96 22.28
C GLU A 4 -36.36 -17.66 22.38
N ARG A 5 -36.20 -17.14 23.61
CA ARG A 5 -35.31 -16.01 23.90
C ARG A 5 -33.85 -16.29 23.51
N GLN A 6 -33.34 -17.49 23.78
CA GLN A 6 -31.99 -17.90 23.42
C GLN A 6 -31.82 -18.02 21.89
N ARG A 7 -32.86 -18.47 21.17
CA ARG A 7 -32.86 -18.54 19.70
C ARG A 7 -32.80 -17.14 19.07
N VAL A 8 -33.64 -16.21 19.54
CA VAL A 8 -33.65 -14.82 19.08
C VAL A 8 -32.32 -14.12 19.37
N ALA A 9 -31.76 -14.29 20.58
CA ALA A 9 -30.47 -13.73 20.94
C ALA A 9 -29.35 -14.26 20.03
N ASN A 10 -29.34 -15.57 19.74
CA ASN A 10 -28.35 -16.17 18.84
C ASN A 10 -28.49 -15.63 17.40
N ARG A 11 -29.71 -15.46 16.88
CA ARG A 11 -29.94 -14.83 15.56
C ARG A 11 -29.38 -13.41 15.48
N ARG A 12 -29.62 -12.59 16.52
CA ARG A 12 -29.10 -11.22 16.59
C ARG A 12 -27.57 -11.21 16.62
N SER A 13 -26.97 -12.08 17.42
CA SER A 13 -25.51 -12.21 17.53
C SER A 13 -24.87 -12.63 16.20
N LYS A 14 -25.48 -13.59 15.48
CA LYS A 14 -25.04 -14.00 14.13
C LYS A 14 -25.11 -12.86 13.13
N SER A 15 -26.22 -12.11 13.12
CA SER A 15 -26.39 -10.95 12.25
C SER A 15 -25.31 -9.89 12.51
N ARG A 16 -24.90 -9.68 13.77
CA ARG A 16 -23.81 -8.77 14.11
C ARG A 16 -22.47 -9.22 13.52
N ILE A 17 -22.11 -10.50 13.62
CA ILE A 17 -20.87 -10.99 13.00
C ILE A 17 -20.93 -10.88 11.49
N ARG A 18 -22.05 -11.25 10.85
CA ARG A 18 -22.22 -11.09 9.40
C ARG A 18 -22.02 -9.62 8.97
N ARG A 19 -22.55 -8.66 9.73
CA ARG A 19 -22.32 -7.24 9.48
C ARG A 19 -20.83 -6.86 9.58
N LEU A 20 -20.13 -7.34 10.60
CA LEU A 20 -18.69 -7.09 10.75
C LEU A 20 -17.87 -7.73 9.61
N LEU A 21 -18.24 -8.93 9.16
CA LEU A 21 -17.62 -9.56 8.00
C LEU A 21 -17.85 -8.76 6.71
N SER A 22 -19.05 -8.21 6.51
CA SER A 22 -19.34 -7.30 5.40
C SER A 22 -18.52 -6.01 5.48
N GLU A 23 -18.37 -5.43 6.67
CA GLU A 23 -17.50 -4.27 6.90
C GLU A 23 -16.03 -4.60 6.58
N LEU A 24 -15.54 -5.77 6.99
CA LEU A 24 -14.18 -6.20 6.67
C LEU A 24 -13.97 -6.36 5.16
N ARG A 25 -14.95 -6.92 4.45
CA ARG A 25 -14.89 -7.01 2.97
C ARG A 25 -14.80 -5.63 2.33
N TYR A 26 -15.61 -4.68 2.81
CA TYR A 26 -15.53 -3.30 2.36
C TYR A 26 -14.13 -2.71 2.55
N TYR A 27 -13.53 -2.85 3.74
CA TYR A 27 -12.18 -2.33 3.99
C TYR A 27 -11.09 -3.02 3.17
N ARG A 28 -11.22 -4.32 2.90
CA ARG A 28 -10.28 -5.02 2.00
C ARG A 28 -10.37 -4.51 0.57
N GLU A 29 -11.57 -4.18 0.10
CA GLU A 29 -11.74 -3.61 -1.24
C GLU A 29 -11.20 -2.19 -1.30
N LEU A 30 -11.56 -1.36 -0.32
CA LEU A 30 -11.02 -0.02 -0.17
C LEU A 30 -9.49 -0.03 -0.11
N HIS A 31 -8.87 -0.97 0.60
CA HIS A 31 -7.43 -1.12 0.64
C HIS A 31 -6.81 -1.42 -0.73
N LYS A 32 -7.46 -2.24 -1.57
CA LYS A 32 -6.97 -2.46 -2.96
C LYS A 32 -7.07 -1.19 -3.78
N GLU A 33 -8.20 -0.48 -3.72
CA GLU A 33 -8.38 0.81 -4.40
C GLU A 33 -7.32 1.83 -3.95
N THR A 34 -7.07 1.93 -2.63
CA THR A 34 -5.99 2.74 -2.05
C THR A 34 -4.62 2.32 -2.60
N GLN A 35 -4.35 1.02 -2.72
CA GLN A 35 -3.08 0.53 -3.26
C GLN A 35 -2.91 0.88 -4.75
N GLU A 36 -3.97 0.75 -5.55
CA GLU A 36 -3.97 1.09 -6.97
C GLU A 36 -3.73 2.59 -7.17
N LEU A 37 -4.48 3.45 -6.49
CA LEU A 37 -4.29 4.90 -6.52
C LEU A 37 -2.88 5.30 -6.05
N PHE A 38 -2.37 4.67 -4.99
CA PHE A 38 -1.01 4.93 -4.53
C PHE A 38 0.02 4.67 -5.62
N LEU A 39 -0.11 3.58 -6.39
CA LEU A 39 0.83 3.26 -7.47
C LEU A 39 0.75 4.30 -8.60
N GLU A 40 -0.45 4.74 -8.95
CA GLU A 40 -0.64 5.81 -9.93
C GLU A 40 0.04 7.11 -9.48
N TYR A 41 -0.19 7.51 -8.23
CA TYR A 41 0.41 8.71 -7.66
C TYR A 41 1.94 8.61 -7.55
N ASP A 42 2.47 7.43 -7.26
CA ASP A 42 3.91 7.19 -7.20
C ASP A 42 4.58 7.30 -8.57
N ILE A 43 3.94 6.74 -9.60
CA ILE A 43 4.40 6.86 -10.99
C ILE A 43 4.39 8.34 -11.41
N GLU A 44 3.32 9.07 -11.12
CA GLU A 44 3.19 10.48 -11.44
C GLU A 44 4.27 11.33 -10.74
N LEU A 45 4.46 11.14 -9.42
CA LEU A 45 5.45 11.84 -8.64
C LEU A 45 6.86 11.62 -9.19
N ASN A 46 7.22 10.37 -9.48
CA ASN A 46 8.53 10.03 -10.03
C ASN A 46 8.74 10.64 -11.42
N SER A 47 7.72 10.63 -12.29
CA SER A 47 7.76 11.30 -13.59
C SER A 47 8.04 12.80 -13.46
N VAL A 48 7.38 13.47 -12.51
CA VAL A 48 7.58 14.91 -12.26
C VAL A 48 8.97 15.18 -11.67
N LEU A 49 9.47 14.31 -10.80
CA LEU A 49 10.83 14.44 -10.25
C LEU A 49 11.90 14.33 -11.35
N ASP A 50 11.75 13.36 -12.26
CA ASP A 50 12.66 13.18 -13.40
C ASP A 50 12.63 14.39 -14.33
N ASP A 51 11.44 14.88 -14.63
CA ASP A 51 11.22 16.07 -15.46
C ASP A 51 11.89 17.31 -14.88
N ILE A 52 11.68 17.60 -13.60
CA ILE A 52 12.29 18.75 -12.92
C ILE A 52 13.81 18.59 -12.86
N THR A 53 14.31 17.36 -12.69
CA THR A 53 15.74 17.08 -12.70
C THR A 53 16.36 17.36 -14.07
N SER A 54 15.66 17.04 -15.16
CA SER A 54 16.11 17.33 -16.53
C SER A 54 16.23 18.83 -16.83
N ILE A 55 15.43 19.68 -16.16
CA ILE A 55 15.47 21.14 -16.31
C ILE A 55 16.74 21.73 -15.65
N VAL A 56 17.29 21.07 -14.63
CA VAL A 56 18.44 21.56 -13.89
C VAL A 56 19.75 21.06 -14.49
N VAL A 57 20.32 21.88 -15.38
CA VAL A 57 21.75 21.78 -15.70
C VAL A 57 22.56 22.10 -14.45
N PRO A 58 23.48 21.21 -14.00
CA PRO A 58 24.30 21.46 -12.81
C PRO A 58 25.07 22.77 -12.98
N VAL A 59 24.78 23.73 -12.11
CA VAL A 59 25.61 24.92 -11.95
C VAL A 59 26.76 24.48 -11.06
N SER A 60 27.98 24.46 -11.61
CA SER A 60 29.20 24.15 -10.88
C SER A 60 29.33 25.07 -9.65
N ASP A 61 29.24 24.45 -8.47
CA ASP A 61 29.70 24.84 -7.15
C ASP A 61 29.49 26.29 -6.69
N THR A 62 28.51 26.49 -5.81
CA THR A 62 28.51 27.58 -4.84
C THR A 62 28.06 27.02 -3.47
N PRO A 63 28.80 27.29 -2.38
CA PRO A 63 28.57 26.62 -1.09
C PRO A 63 27.31 27.14 -0.38
N ALA A 64 26.58 26.18 0.18
CA ALA A 64 25.23 26.28 0.74
C ALA A 64 25.17 27.05 2.08
N GLY A 65 24.19 27.96 2.19
CA GLY A 65 23.63 28.42 3.45
C GLY A 65 22.30 27.71 3.68
N SER A 66 22.20 26.97 4.78
CA SER A 66 21.07 26.13 5.16
C SER A 66 19.96 26.94 5.83
N ASP A 67 18.78 26.98 5.23
CA ASP A 67 17.53 27.41 5.87
C ASP A 67 16.65 26.18 6.05
N GLU A 68 16.35 25.81 7.29
CA GLU A 68 15.60 24.61 7.66
C GLU A 68 14.09 24.84 7.48
N THR A 69 13.52 24.37 6.36
CA THR A 69 12.07 24.20 6.25
C THR A 69 11.63 22.92 6.97
N GLN A 70 11.16 23.07 8.21
CA GLN A 70 10.40 22.03 8.90
C GLN A 70 8.98 21.95 8.31
N ILE A 71 8.68 20.86 7.61
CA ILE A 71 7.31 20.47 7.29
C ILE A 71 6.79 19.75 8.53
N VAL A 72 5.97 20.43 9.34
CA VAL A 72 5.24 19.79 10.44
C VAL A 72 4.14 18.94 9.82
N LEU A 73 4.44 17.66 9.57
CA LEU A 73 3.43 16.65 9.34
C LEU A 73 2.72 16.44 10.69
N SER A 74 1.42 16.68 10.71
CA SER A 74 0.61 16.61 11.93
C SER A 74 0.62 15.17 12.48
N ASP A 75 1.34 14.97 13.58
CA ASP A 75 1.37 13.71 14.33
C ASP A 75 0.01 13.43 14.99
N ASN A 76 -0.78 12.57 14.37
CA ASN A 76 -1.75 11.75 15.10
C ASN A 76 -1.20 10.32 15.14
N GLU A 77 -0.52 10.03 16.24
CA GLU A 77 0.07 8.74 16.59
C GLU A 77 -0.99 7.87 17.30
N PRO A 78 -1.47 6.76 16.69
CA PRO A 78 -2.03 5.67 17.47
C PRO A 78 -0.89 4.70 17.89
N PRO A 79 -1.01 4.06 19.06
CA PRO A 79 0.07 3.29 19.66
C PRO A 79 0.43 2.06 18.83
N THR A 80 1.70 1.99 18.46
CA THR A 80 2.37 0.84 17.86
C THR A 80 2.58 -0.27 18.90
N THR A 81 1.96 -1.42 18.65
CA THR A 81 2.45 -2.70 19.15
C THR A 81 2.74 -3.56 17.93
N ASP A 82 4.02 -3.80 17.67
CA ASP A 82 4.49 -4.74 16.64
C ASP A 82 3.96 -6.16 16.92
N PRO A 83 3.74 -6.94 15.86
CA PRO A 83 4.61 -8.10 15.74
C PRO A 83 5.20 -8.24 14.33
N GLU A 84 6.52 -8.28 14.34
CA GLU A 84 7.43 -8.96 13.43
C GLU A 84 6.78 -10.14 12.66
N PHE A 85 6.55 -9.99 11.36
CA PHE A 85 6.38 -11.12 10.45
C PHE A 85 7.10 -10.86 9.13
N ALA A 86 8.26 -11.50 8.99
CA ALA A 86 9.05 -11.56 7.78
C ALA A 86 8.33 -12.41 6.72
N HIS A 87 7.90 -11.78 5.62
CA HIS A 87 7.54 -12.49 4.39
C HIS A 87 8.63 -12.28 3.34
N LYS A 88 9.46 -13.32 3.19
CA LYS A 88 10.45 -13.48 2.13
C LYS A 88 9.76 -14.19 0.96
N ASN A 89 9.41 -13.46 -0.10
CA ASN A 89 9.00 -14.06 -1.37
C ASN A 89 10.08 -13.78 -2.42
N GLN A 90 10.87 -14.81 -2.71
CA GLN A 90 11.68 -14.90 -3.93
C GLN A 90 11.09 -16.03 -4.77
N ALA A 91 10.80 -15.70 -6.03
CA ALA A 91 10.45 -16.64 -7.09
C ALA A 91 11.69 -17.43 -7.51
N ASN A 92 11.58 -18.76 -7.66
CA ASN A 92 11.72 -19.44 -8.95
C ASN A 92 11.83 -20.97 -8.81
N ASP A 93 11.22 -21.58 -9.82
CA ASP A 93 11.64 -22.76 -10.59
C ASP A 93 11.06 -24.14 -10.29
N ASP A 94 10.57 -24.70 -11.39
CA ASP A 94 10.02 -26.02 -11.61
C ASP A 94 11.09 -27.10 -11.37
N SER A 95 10.64 -28.25 -10.85
CA SER A 95 10.78 -29.57 -11.48
C SER A 95 11.00 -30.72 -10.49
N VAL A 96 10.28 -31.82 -10.77
CA VAL A 96 10.49 -33.23 -10.36
C VAL A 96 10.02 -33.68 -8.97
N GLU A 97 8.74 -34.06 -8.92
CA GLU A 97 8.20 -35.36 -8.48
C GLU A 97 9.14 -36.36 -7.78
N SER A 98 8.94 -36.57 -6.46
CA SER A 98 8.89 -37.92 -5.86
C SER A 98 8.53 -37.87 -4.37
N SER A 99 7.32 -38.34 -4.08
CA SER A 99 6.94 -39.19 -2.94
C SER A 99 7.82 -39.12 -1.68
N LYS A 100 7.43 -38.24 -0.74
CA LYS A 100 7.56 -38.47 0.70
C LYS A 100 6.45 -37.70 1.41
N GLU A 101 5.50 -38.45 1.97
CA GLU A 101 4.53 -37.96 2.94
C GLU A 101 5.26 -37.12 4.01
N PRO A 102 4.87 -35.86 4.26
CA PRO A 102 5.38 -35.15 5.42
C PRO A 102 4.66 -35.70 6.65
N LYS A 103 5.37 -36.55 7.40
CA LYS A 103 4.99 -36.90 8.76
C LYS A 103 4.96 -35.62 9.61
N SER A 104 3.73 -35.17 9.87
CA SER A 104 3.26 -34.35 11.00
C SER A 104 4.17 -33.21 11.46
N ALA A 105 3.98 -32.03 10.87
CA ALA A 105 4.09 -30.79 11.62
C ALA A 105 3.10 -30.86 12.79
N GLU A 106 3.59 -31.10 14.01
CA GLU A 106 2.76 -31.20 15.20
C GLU A 106 2.03 -29.87 15.45
N ASN A 107 0.76 -29.83 15.05
CA ASN A 107 -0.34 -29.22 15.76
C ASN A 107 -0.28 -27.72 16.14
N LEU A 108 0.32 -26.84 15.33
CA LEU A 108 0.25 -25.37 15.57
C LEU A 108 -1.18 -24.81 15.64
N ALA A 109 -2.12 -25.37 14.87
CA ALA A 109 -3.50 -24.85 14.87
C ALA A 109 -4.27 -25.22 16.16
N PRO A 110 -4.99 -24.27 16.80
CA PRO A 110 -5.88 -24.52 17.93
C PRO A 110 -6.91 -25.62 17.65
N GLN A 111 -7.33 -26.34 18.70
CA GLN A 111 -8.30 -27.44 18.58
C GLN A 111 -9.63 -27.00 17.95
N TRP A 112 -10.12 -25.80 18.26
CA TRP A 112 -11.35 -25.26 17.68
C TRP A 112 -11.24 -25.06 16.16
N MET A 113 -10.06 -24.66 15.67
CA MET A 113 -9.81 -24.47 14.23
C MET A 113 -9.86 -25.81 13.52
N LYS A 114 -9.19 -26.84 14.05
CA LYS A 114 -9.23 -28.19 13.49
C LYS A 114 -10.64 -28.77 13.45
N ALA A 115 -11.39 -28.57 14.54
CA ALA A 115 -12.79 -29.00 14.61
C ALA A 115 -13.67 -28.27 13.58
N LEU A 116 -13.45 -26.97 13.38
CA LEU A 116 -14.15 -26.18 12.37
C LEU A 116 -13.77 -26.58 10.94
N PHE A 117 -12.47 -26.75 10.67
CA PHE A 117 -11.98 -27.22 9.39
C PHE A 117 -12.54 -28.58 9.02
N LYS A 118 -12.62 -29.53 9.96
CA LYS A 118 -13.25 -30.83 9.71
C LYS A 118 -14.72 -30.67 9.27
N LYS A 119 -15.46 -29.74 9.85
CA LYS A 119 -16.85 -29.43 9.42
C LYS A 119 -16.87 -28.84 8.01
N ILE A 120 -15.97 -27.90 7.71
CA ILE A 120 -15.84 -27.31 6.37
C ILE A 120 -15.52 -28.39 5.34
N ALA A 121 -14.51 -29.23 5.60
CA ALA A 121 -14.09 -30.32 4.73
C ALA A 121 -15.22 -31.32 4.45
N ILE A 122 -16.12 -31.58 5.41
CA ILE A 122 -17.28 -32.44 5.16
C ILE A 122 -18.17 -31.88 4.04
N GLU A 123 -18.32 -30.56 3.95
CA GLU A 123 -19.15 -29.90 2.95
C GLU A 123 -18.42 -29.58 1.63
N THR A 124 -17.09 -29.46 1.66
CA THR A 124 -16.31 -28.91 0.55
C THR A 124 -15.22 -29.81 -0.03
N HIS A 125 -14.95 -30.99 0.56
CA HIS A 125 -13.88 -31.86 0.07
C HIS A 125 -14.19 -32.38 -1.35
N PRO A 126 -13.23 -32.36 -2.30
CA PRO A 126 -13.47 -32.69 -3.71
C PRO A 126 -14.10 -34.07 -3.92
N ASP A 127 -13.62 -35.09 -3.21
CA ASP A 127 -14.17 -36.46 -3.24
C ASP A 127 -15.68 -36.54 -2.92
N LYS A 128 -16.14 -35.69 -2.00
CA LYS A 128 -17.57 -35.62 -1.63
C LYS A 128 -18.39 -34.81 -2.62
N LEU A 129 -17.78 -33.82 -3.26
CA LEU A 129 -18.45 -32.96 -4.23
C LEU A 129 -18.67 -33.66 -5.57
N GLN A 130 -17.77 -34.57 -5.97
CA GLN A 130 -17.91 -35.33 -7.23
C GLN A 130 -19.23 -36.09 -7.29
N ASN A 131 -19.61 -36.72 -6.18
CA ASN A 131 -20.82 -37.56 -6.09
C ASN A 131 -22.11 -36.78 -5.76
N ARG A 132 -22.06 -35.44 -5.64
CA ARG A 132 -23.25 -34.61 -5.38
C ARG A 132 -23.93 -34.19 -6.68
N GLU A 133 -25.11 -34.72 -6.92
CA GLU A 133 -25.96 -34.37 -8.08
C GLU A 133 -26.77 -33.08 -7.85
N ASP A 134 -26.90 -32.66 -6.58
CA ASP A 134 -27.67 -31.47 -6.19
C ASP A 134 -26.94 -30.15 -6.46
N LEU A 135 -25.70 -30.21 -6.92
CA LEU A 135 -24.85 -29.04 -7.17
C LEU A 135 -24.47 -28.95 -8.64
N SER A 136 -24.53 -27.74 -9.18
CA SER A 136 -23.94 -27.41 -10.47
C SER A 136 -22.41 -27.52 -10.43
N ASP A 137 -21.79 -27.71 -11.60
CA ASP A 137 -20.32 -27.72 -11.71
C ASP A 137 -19.69 -26.41 -11.23
N PHE A 138 -20.40 -25.29 -11.38
CA PHE A 138 -19.96 -23.99 -10.87
C PHE A 138 -19.90 -23.99 -9.33
N GLU A 139 -20.96 -24.43 -8.65
CA GLU A 139 -20.99 -24.53 -7.18
C GLU A 139 -19.97 -25.53 -6.64
N LYS A 140 -19.73 -26.64 -7.35
CA LYS A 140 -18.66 -27.59 -6.99
C LYS A 140 -17.28 -26.91 -7.01
N ARG A 141 -16.98 -26.13 -8.05
CA ARG A 141 -15.73 -25.36 -8.12
C ARG A 141 -15.62 -24.31 -7.00
N GLU A 142 -16.70 -23.57 -6.72
CA GLU A 142 -16.70 -22.61 -5.62
C GLU A 142 -16.39 -23.28 -4.27
N ARG A 143 -16.99 -24.45 -4.01
CA ARG A 143 -16.70 -25.20 -2.78
C ARG A 143 -15.28 -25.74 -2.75
N GLU A 144 -14.72 -26.18 -3.87
CA GLU A 144 -13.32 -26.58 -3.93
C GLU A 144 -12.38 -25.40 -3.60
N ILE A 145 -12.69 -24.18 -4.08
CA ILE A 145 -11.95 -22.97 -3.72
C ILE A 145 -12.03 -22.72 -2.21
N LEU A 146 -13.21 -22.87 -1.60
CA LEU A 146 -13.39 -22.72 -0.15
C LEU A 146 -12.61 -23.77 0.64
N TYR A 147 -12.54 -25.02 0.14
CA TYR A 147 -11.73 -26.07 0.75
C TYR A 147 -10.24 -25.69 0.76
N LYS A 148 -9.71 -25.27 -0.40
CA LYS A 148 -8.30 -24.85 -0.53
C LYS A 148 -7.98 -23.68 0.39
N LYS A 149 -8.87 -22.67 0.45
CA LYS A 149 -8.76 -21.53 1.38
C LYS A 149 -8.73 -21.99 2.83
N ALA A 150 -9.62 -22.90 3.22
CA ALA A 150 -9.69 -23.42 4.58
C ALA A 150 -8.47 -24.28 4.95
N SER A 151 -7.92 -25.06 4.01
CA SER A 151 -6.70 -25.86 4.22
C SER A 151 -5.51 -24.94 4.48
N SER A 152 -5.29 -23.96 3.60
CA SER A 152 -4.22 -22.97 3.77
C SER A 152 -4.37 -22.18 5.07
N ALA A 153 -5.60 -21.87 5.49
CA ALA A 153 -5.87 -21.20 6.76
C ALA A 153 -5.50 -22.04 7.99
N ILE A 154 -5.59 -23.37 7.92
CA ILE A 154 -5.12 -24.26 9.00
C ILE A 154 -3.60 -24.32 9.04
N GLU A 155 -2.95 -24.42 7.87
CA GLU A 155 -1.50 -24.47 7.74
C GLU A 155 -0.84 -23.20 8.26
N THR A 156 -1.42 -22.03 7.92
CA THR A 156 -0.93 -20.70 8.32
C THR A 156 -1.52 -20.19 9.64
N VAL A 157 -2.37 -20.97 10.30
CA VAL A 157 -3.10 -20.58 11.53
C VAL A 157 -3.89 -19.26 11.37
N ASN A 158 -4.39 -18.99 10.16
CA ASN A 158 -5.19 -17.81 9.86
C ASN A 158 -6.65 -18.00 10.32
N LYS A 159 -6.92 -17.56 11.56
CA LYS A 159 -8.25 -17.64 12.21
C LYS A 159 -9.35 -16.97 11.39
N MET A 160 -9.04 -15.84 10.77
CA MET A 160 -10.02 -14.99 10.08
C MET A 160 -10.53 -15.65 8.79
N ILE A 161 -9.64 -16.19 7.95
CA ILE A 161 -10.01 -16.87 6.70
C ILE A 161 -10.89 -18.09 7.01
N LEU A 162 -10.53 -18.87 8.03
CA LEU A 162 -11.30 -20.04 8.44
C LEU A 162 -12.70 -19.66 8.94
N LEU A 163 -12.80 -18.59 9.73
CA LEU A 163 -14.06 -18.06 10.23
C LEU A 163 -14.95 -17.58 9.07
N GLU A 164 -14.40 -16.78 8.15
CA GLU A 164 -15.14 -16.28 6.99
C GLU A 164 -15.67 -17.43 6.12
N THR A 165 -14.84 -18.44 5.88
CA THR A 165 -15.21 -19.64 5.10
C THR A 165 -16.37 -20.38 5.76
N ALA A 166 -16.32 -20.56 7.08
CA ALA A 166 -17.42 -21.17 7.83
C ALA A 166 -18.73 -20.38 7.68
N TYR A 167 -18.69 -19.04 7.74
CA TYR A 167 -19.88 -18.20 7.57
C TYR A 167 -20.46 -18.25 6.15
N VAL A 168 -19.63 -18.38 5.12
CA VAL A 168 -20.08 -18.56 3.72
C VAL A 168 -20.82 -19.89 3.57
N LEU A 169 -20.33 -20.95 4.21
CA LEU A 169 -20.95 -22.28 4.19
C LEU A 169 -22.09 -22.44 5.22
N GLU A 170 -22.43 -21.38 5.93
CA GLU A 170 -23.38 -21.39 7.05
C GLU A 170 -23.04 -22.40 8.17
N ILE A 171 -21.76 -22.75 8.31
CA ILE A 171 -21.23 -23.63 9.35
C ILE A 171 -20.94 -22.81 10.61
N PHE A 172 -21.51 -23.23 11.73
CA PHE A 172 -21.30 -22.55 13.00
C PHE A 172 -19.98 -22.95 13.66
N PRO A 173 -19.08 -21.98 13.93
CA PRO A 173 -17.85 -22.24 14.66
C PRO A 173 -18.14 -22.60 16.10
N SER A 174 -17.33 -23.50 16.67
CA SER A 174 -17.37 -23.86 18.09
C SER A 174 -16.64 -22.82 18.95
N LEU A 175 -16.89 -21.54 18.70
CA LEU A 175 -16.29 -20.40 19.39
C LEU A 175 -17.39 -19.55 20.03
N SER A 176 -17.07 -18.91 21.15
CA SER A 176 -17.97 -17.91 21.72
C SER A 176 -18.14 -16.73 20.77
N MET A 177 -19.28 -16.02 20.87
CA MET A 177 -19.52 -14.83 20.05
C MET A 177 -18.50 -13.72 20.32
N LYS A 178 -17.92 -13.69 21.53
CA LYS A 178 -16.90 -12.72 21.93
C LYS A 178 -15.59 -13.00 21.17
N GLU A 179 -15.11 -14.23 21.21
CA GLU A 179 -13.88 -14.62 20.48
C GLU A 179 -14.03 -14.44 18.97
N GLN A 180 -15.20 -14.77 18.41
CA GLN A 180 -15.47 -14.52 16.99
C GLN A 180 -15.39 -13.03 16.64
N ARG A 181 -15.94 -12.16 17.50
CA ARG A 181 -15.85 -10.72 17.31
C ARG A 181 -14.41 -10.24 17.40
N GLU A 182 -13.65 -10.68 18.40
CA GLU A 182 -12.24 -10.28 18.58
C GLU A 182 -11.40 -10.60 17.34
N ILE A 183 -11.58 -11.80 16.75
CA ILE A 183 -10.90 -12.19 15.50
C ILE A 183 -11.23 -11.22 14.35
N VAL A 184 -12.50 -10.83 14.21
CA VAL A 184 -12.94 -9.93 13.11
C VAL A 184 -12.50 -8.49 13.38
N ASP A 185 -12.58 -8.03 14.62
CA ASP A 185 -12.15 -6.68 15.01
C ASP A 185 -10.62 -6.51 14.84
N GLU A 186 -9.83 -7.54 15.17
CA GLU A 186 -8.38 -7.58 14.90
C GLU A 186 -8.09 -7.45 13.39
N ALA A 187 -8.78 -8.25 12.56
CA ALA A 187 -8.63 -8.17 11.12
C ALA A 187 -9.06 -6.80 10.54
N LEU A 188 -10.13 -6.21 11.07
CA LEU A 188 -10.59 -4.86 10.69
C LEU A 188 -9.55 -3.80 11.04
N LEU A 189 -8.98 -3.87 12.24
CA LEU A 189 -7.94 -2.94 12.67
C LEU A 189 -6.71 -3.04 11.76
N LEU A 190 -6.29 -4.26 11.42
CA LEU A 190 -5.16 -4.48 10.50
C LEU A 190 -5.41 -3.84 9.13
N GLU A 191 -6.58 -4.07 8.50
CA GLU A 191 -6.88 -3.47 7.20
C GLU A 191 -7.00 -1.93 7.26
N LYS A 192 -7.60 -1.38 8.33
CA LYS A 192 -7.65 0.07 8.55
C LYS A 192 -6.25 0.67 8.70
N ASN A 193 -5.35 -0.01 9.41
CA ASN A 193 -3.98 0.44 9.58
C ASN A 193 -3.19 0.39 8.27
N LYS A 194 -3.42 -0.61 7.41
CA LYS A 194 -2.80 -0.65 6.07
C LYS A 194 -3.21 0.54 5.22
N ILE A 195 -4.51 0.86 5.14
CA ILE A 195 -5.00 2.06 4.45
C ILE A 195 -4.37 3.33 5.03
N ALA A 196 -4.40 3.47 6.36
CA ALA A 196 -3.80 4.63 7.03
C ALA A 196 -2.30 4.76 6.78
N SER A 197 -1.58 3.65 6.56
CA SER A 197 -0.15 3.67 6.25
C SER A 197 0.12 4.26 4.86
N TYR A 198 -0.70 3.93 3.85
CA TYR A 198 -0.63 4.56 2.53
C TYR A 198 -0.87 6.07 2.61
N HIS A 199 -1.85 6.49 3.41
CA HIS A 199 -2.20 7.90 3.53
C HIS A 199 -1.06 8.79 4.08
N LYS A 200 -0.07 8.19 4.74
CA LYS A 200 1.11 8.88 5.27
C LYS A 200 2.27 8.96 4.28
N LEU A 201 2.21 8.23 3.16
CA LEU A 201 3.28 8.20 2.18
C LEU A 201 3.26 9.47 1.32
N VAL A 202 4.45 9.91 0.90
CA VAL A 202 4.60 11.15 0.12
C VAL A 202 3.86 11.07 -1.20
N SER A 203 3.90 9.93 -1.89
CA SER A 203 3.17 9.72 -3.14
C SER A 203 1.66 9.86 -2.94
N TRP A 204 1.12 9.40 -1.81
CA TRP A 204 -0.30 9.62 -1.48
C TRP A 204 -0.60 11.10 -1.26
N LEU A 205 0.22 11.79 -0.46
CA LEU A 205 0.08 13.23 -0.23
C LEU A 205 0.21 14.02 -1.54
N TRP A 206 1.01 13.55 -2.49
CA TRP A 206 1.14 14.17 -3.82
C TRP A 206 -0.16 14.09 -4.62
N GLY A 207 -0.73 12.89 -4.75
CA GLY A 207 -1.95 12.67 -5.52
C GLY A 207 -3.20 13.32 -4.93
N GLU A 208 -3.44 13.13 -3.63
CA GLU A 208 -4.62 13.69 -2.94
C GLU A 208 -4.62 15.22 -2.86
N ASN A 209 -3.47 15.87 -3.12
CA ASN A 209 -3.35 17.33 -3.13
C ASN A 209 -3.18 17.90 -4.55
N ALA A 210 -3.69 17.20 -5.57
CA ALA A 210 -3.87 17.78 -6.90
C ALA A 210 -4.65 19.10 -6.83
N GLY A 211 -4.16 20.14 -7.50
CA GLY A 211 -4.69 21.50 -7.43
C GLY A 211 -4.20 22.34 -6.24
N ASN A 212 -3.44 21.75 -5.31
CA ASN A 212 -2.71 22.48 -4.27
C ASN A 212 -1.23 22.59 -4.65
N THR A 213 -0.96 23.47 -5.61
CA THR A 213 0.37 23.70 -6.20
C THR A 213 1.43 24.04 -5.13
N GLU A 214 1.06 24.81 -4.10
CA GLU A 214 1.99 25.18 -3.03
C GLU A 214 2.46 23.98 -2.21
N LEU A 215 1.53 23.09 -1.83
CA LEU A 215 1.86 21.90 -1.05
C LEU A 215 2.66 20.91 -1.89
N ARG A 216 2.24 20.68 -3.15
CA ARG A 216 2.98 19.84 -4.10
C ARG A 216 4.40 20.35 -4.33
N CYS A 217 4.59 21.67 -4.42
CA CYS A 217 5.92 22.29 -4.49
C CYS A 217 6.76 22.00 -3.24
N LYS A 218 6.20 22.18 -2.03
CA LYS A 218 6.89 21.85 -0.76
C LYS A 218 7.26 20.37 -0.69
N LEU A 219 6.37 19.47 -1.13
CA LEU A 219 6.63 18.03 -1.19
C LEU A 219 7.78 17.71 -2.14
N LEU A 220 7.82 18.29 -3.34
CA LEU A 220 8.93 18.08 -4.27
C LEU A 220 10.26 18.58 -3.71
N ILE A 221 10.30 19.78 -3.11
CA ILE A 221 11.52 20.29 -2.47
C ILE A 221 11.99 19.33 -1.38
N TYR A 222 11.06 18.86 -0.54
CA TYR A 222 11.34 17.90 0.51
C TYR A 222 11.90 16.59 -0.04
N VAL A 223 11.19 15.92 -0.97
CA VAL A 223 11.64 14.64 -1.55
C VAL A 223 13.01 14.79 -2.18
N ARG A 224 13.20 15.82 -3.02
CA ARG A 224 14.48 16.10 -3.68
C ARG A 224 15.63 16.27 -2.68
N SER A 225 15.38 16.93 -1.55
CA SER A 225 16.38 17.09 -0.48
C SER A 225 16.75 15.75 0.17
N GLN A 226 15.77 14.86 0.38
CA GLN A 226 15.99 13.54 0.98
C GLN A 226 16.79 12.61 0.06
N ILE A 227 16.57 12.68 -1.25
CA ILE A 227 17.29 11.86 -2.25
C ILE A 227 18.58 12.52 -2.77
N GLY A 228 18.96 13.69 -2.25
CA GLY A 228 20.21 14.37 -2.62
C GLY A 228 20.22 14.97 -4.03
N LEU A 229 19.06 15.28 -4.60
CA LEU A 229 18.98 15.95 -5.91
C LEU A 229 19.35 17.44 -5.79
N PRO A 230 19.88 18.06 -6.88
CA PRO A 230 20.20 19.48 -6.90
C PRO A 230 18.99 20.36 -6.56
N GLN A 231 19.23 21.41 -5.78
CA GLN A 231 18.22 22.41 -5.44
C GLN A 231 17.72 23.13 -6.70
N VAL A 232 16.41 23.37 -6.75
CA VAL A 232 15.73 24.07 -7.85
C VAL A 232 15.01 25.26 -7.25
N ASP A 233 15.03 26.37 -7.97
CA ASP A 233 14.27 27.55 -7.57
C ASP A 233 12.78 27.21 -7.46
N LYS A 234 12.17 27.59 -6.33
CA LYS A 234 10.77 27.35 -6.00
C LYS A 234 9.83 27.84 -7.10
N ASP A 235 10.13 29.00 -7.70
CA ASP A 235 9.29 29.59 -8.74
C ASP A 235 9.28 28.74 -10.02
N VAL A 236 10.37 28.00 -10.29
CA VAL A 236 10.44 27.07 -11.42
C VAL A 236 9.52 25.88 -11.16
N ILE A 237 9.58 25.32 -9.95
CA ILE A 237 8.76 24.17 -9.55
C ILE A 237 7.28 24.55 -9.60
N LEU A 238 6.90 25.70 -9.04
CA LEU A 238 5.51 26.17 -9.06
C LEU A 238 4.96 26.28 -10.48
N LYS A 239 5.68 26.96 -11.38
CA LYS A 239 5.27 27.09 -12.79
C LYS A 239 5.21 25.76 -13.52
N TYR A 240 6.12 24.84 -13.20
CA TYR A 240 6.08 23.50 -13.77
C TYR A 240 4.84 22.74 -13.31
N ILE A 241 4.50 22.79 -12.01
CA ILE A 241 3.28 22.13 -11.49
C ILE A 241 2.03 22.75 -12.12
N GLU A 242 1.97 24.09 -12.23
CA GLU A 242 0.85 24.77 -12.90
C GLU A 242 0.70 24.31 -14.35
N ALA A 243 1.79 24.21 -15.11
CA ALA A 243 1.76 23.70 -16.47
C ALA A 243 1.34 22.23 -16.52
N PHE A 244 1.84 21.41 -15.59
CA PHE A 244 1.51 19.99 -15.47
C PHE A 244 0.02 19.77 -15.16
N GLU A 245 -0.55 20.53 -14.21
CA GLU A 245 -1.96 20.40 -13.81
C GLU A 245 -2.93 20.94 -14.86
N ASN A 246 -2.49 21.85 -15.73
CA ASN A 246 -3.30 22.39 -16.82
C ASN A 246 -3.19 21.59 -18.13
N ASP A 247 -2.48 20.45 -18.12
CA ASP A 247 -2.15 19.66 -19.32
C ASP A 247 -1.46 20.50 -20.43
N ASP A 248 -0.67 21.51 -20.04
CA ASP A 248 0.10 22.32 -20.98
C ASP A 248 1.23 21.50 -21.63
N ASP A 249 1.75 21.96 -22.77
CA ASP A 249 2.90 21.32 -23.42
C ASP A 249 4.17 21.47 -22.56
N LEU A 250 4.42 20.47 -21.71
CA LEU A 250 5.59 20.39 -20.85
C LEU A 250 6.90 20.39 -21.63
N ALA A 251 6.91 19.90 -22.87
CA ALA A 251 8.10 19.95 -23.70
C ALA A 251 8.38 21.39 -24.15
N GLU A 252 7.35 22.17 -24.48
CA GLU A 252 7.49 23.60 -24.75
C GLU A 252 8.00 24.36 -23.51
N PHE A 253 7.43 24.09 -22.32
CA PHE A 253 7.87 24.69 -21.06
C PHE A 253 9.36 24.42 -20.79
N LYS A 254 9.79 23.15 -20.89
CA LYS A 254 11.20 22.75 -20.73
C LYS A 254 12.10 23.49 -21.71
N ASN A 255 11.71 23.54 -22.99
CA ASN A 255 12.46 24.24 -24.03
C ASN A 255 12.59 25.74 -23.78
N GLN A 256 11.53 26.39 -23.30
CA GLN A 256 11.53 27.82 -22.97
C GLN A 256 12.51 28.12 -21.83
N TYR A 257 12.51 27.29 -20.79
CA TYR A 257 13.39 27.47 -19.63
C TYR A 257 14.87 27.28 -19.98
N VAL A 258 15.19 26.26 -20.79
CA VAL A 258 16.55 26.04 -21.29
C VAL A 258 17.04 27.24 -22.10
N LYS A 259 16.21 27.78 -23.01
CA LYS A 259 16.54 28.97 -23.82
C LYS A 259 16.80 30.22 -22.96
N GLN A 260 15.97 30.47 -21.94
CA GLN A 260 16.16 31.63 -21.04
C GLN A 260 17.49 31.58 -20.28
N LYS A 261 17.94 30.40 -19.85
CA LYS A 261 19.26 30.22 -19.19
C LYS A 261 20.42 30.55 -20.13
N VAL A 262 20.37 30.12 -21.40
CA VAL A 262 21.41 30.41 -22.39
C VAL A 262 21.53 31.92 -22.61
N ASN A 263 20.40 32.61 -22.78
CA ASN A 263 20.39 34.05 -23.04
C ASN A 263 20.89 34.89 -21.85
N LYS A 264 20.62 34.49 -20.59
CA LYS A 264 21.18 35.17 -19.41
C LYS A 264 22.71 35.09 -19.33
N LYS A 265 23.35 34.01 -19.83
CA LYS A 265 24.82 33.88 -19.85
C LYS A 265 25.50 34.78 -20.89
N LEU A 266 24.79 35.19 -21.94
CA LEU A 266 25.33 35.99 -23.03
C LEU A 266 25.44 37.49 -22.74
N TYR A 267 24.70 38.01 -21.74
CA TYR A 267 24.84 39.39 -21.28
C TYR A 267 26.01 39.58 -20.30
N ARG A 268 27.17 38.94 -20.55
CA ARG A 268 28.43 39.50 -20.03
C ARG A 268 28.62 40.83 -20.71
N LYS A 269 28.64 41.93 -19.95
CA LYS A 269 28.87 43.28 -20.48
C LYS A 269 30.14 43.27 -21.33
N ILE A 270 29.96 43.40 -22.64
CA ILE A 270 31.03 43.67 -23.59
C ILE A 270 31.63 45.01 -23.16
N GLY A 271 32.79 44.98 -22.49
CA GLY A 271 33.47 46.18 -21.97
C GLY A 271 34.08 46.05 -20.58
N GLU A 272 33.69 45.04 -19.78
CA GLU A 272 34.41 44.74 -18.52
C GLU A 272 35.64 43.88 -18.86
N HIS A 273 36.77 44.55 -19.09
CA HIS A 273 38.06 43.89 -19.21
C HIS A 273 38.35 43.06 -17.94
N PRO A 274 38.85 41.82 -18.07
CA PRO A 274 39.28 41.05 -16.91
C PRO A 274 40.31 41.87 -16.13
N ALA A 275 40.05 42.07 -14.84
CA ALA A 275 40.97 42.78 -13.97
C ALA A 275 42.36 42.11 -14.06
N PRO A 276 43.45 42.88 -14.21
CA PRO A 276 44.79 42.33 -14.33
C PRO A 276 45.09 41.45 -13.12
N SER A 277 45.41 40.18 -13.39
CA SER A 277 45.77 39.22 -12.36
C SER A 277 47.07 39.69 -11.68
N PHE A 278 46.96 40.21 -10.46
CA PHE A 278 48.11 40.49 -9.62
C PHE A 278 48.76 39.16 -9.21
N THR A 279 49.74 38.72 -9.99
CA THR A 279 50.70 37.70 -9.59
C THR A 279 51.52 38.25 -8.42
N LYS A 280 51.17 37.86 -7.19
CA LYS A 280 52.02 38.09 -6.02
C LYS A 280 53.27 37.24 -6.16
N SER A 281 54.35 37.85 -6.65
CA SER A 281 55.70 37.30 -6.54
C SER A 281 56.03 37.13 -5.05
N ARG A 282 56.11 35.88 -4.58
CA ARG A 282 56.70 35.53 -3.28
C ARG A 282 58.17 35.93 -3.29
N LYS A 283 58.57 36.75 -2.32
CA LYS A 283 59.95 36.87 -1.85
C LYS A 283 60.13 35.96 -0.65
#